data_AF-A0A358U0L1-F1
#
_entry.id   AF-A0A358U0L1-F1
#
_cell.length_a   1.000
_cell.length_b   1.000
_cell.length_c   1.000
_cell.angle_alpha   90.00
_cell.angle_beta   90.00
_cell.angle_gamma   90.00
#
_symmetry.space_group_name_H-M   'P 1'
#
loop_
_entity.id
_entity.type
_entity.pdbx_description
1 polymer ?
#
loop_
_entity_poly.entity_id
_entity_poly.type
_entity_poly.pdbx_seq_one_letter_code
_entity_poly.pdbx_strand_id
1 'polypeptide(L)'
;MSDRKAQKLQTPQLALLICNAQLHEYLALREIGSSLNSTGLREAIGLESIRHSQISRRLKVLPIRVSEMLYKNVLHQVANLLQYALTHYVNDRQ
;
A
#
# COMPACT_ATOMS: atom_id res chain seq x y z
N MET A 1 -20.77 -18.47 -11.47
CA MET A 1 -20.25 -17.25 -10.79
C MET A 1 -20.16 -17.58 -9.31
N SER A 2 -18.95 -17.83 -8.80
CA SER A 2 -18.79 -18.29 -7.41
C SER A 2 -18.66 -17.08 -6.49
N ASP A 3 -19.63 -16.90 -5.60
CA ASP A 3 -19.66 -15.85 -4.59
C ASP A 3 -18.64 -16.18 -3.49
N ARG A 4 -17.33 -16.14 -3.84
CA ARG A 4 -16.28 -16.17 -2.84
C ARG A 4 -16.48 -14.94 -1.97
N LYS A 5 -16.92 -15.14 -0.73
CA LYS A 5 -17.02 -14.10 0.29
C LYS A 5 -15.70 -13.33 0.28
N ALA A 6 -15.73 -12.11 -0.24
CA ALA A 6 -14.54 -11.29 -0.31
C ALA A 6 -14.05 -11.06 1.13
N GLN A 7 -12.78 -11.38 1.36
CA GLN A 7 -12.18 -11.27 2.69
C GLN A 7 -12.33 -9.84 3.21
N LYS A 8 -12.57 -9.67 4.51
CA LYS A 8 -12.74 -8.34 5.11
C LYS A 8 -11.40 -7.60 5.05
N LEU A 9 -11.36 -6.45 4.37
CA LEU A 9 -10.17 -5.62 4.28
C LEU A 9 -9.83 -5.01 5.64
N GLN A 10 -8.73 -5.45 6.23
CA GLN A 10 -8.23 -4.95 7.51
C GLN A 10 -7.44 -3.64 7.31
N THR A 11 -7.31 -2.85 8.37
CA THR A 11 -6.58 -1.57 8.33
C THR A 11 -5.11 -1.73 7.90
N PRO A 12 -4.33 -2.73 8.39
CA PRO A 12 -2.95 -2.93 7.93
C PRO A 12 -2.87 -3.31 6.45
N GLN A 13 -3.83 -4.09 5.95
CA GLN A 13 -3.90 -4.45 4.54
C GLN A 13 -4.22 -3.25 3.65
N LEU A 14 -5.16 -2.39 4.09
CA LEU A 14 -5.45 -1.14 3.40
C LEU A 14 -4.23 -0.23 3.36
N ALA A 15 -3.49 -0.15 4.46
CA ALA A 15 -2.26 0.64 4.54
C ALA A 15 -1.25 0.21 3.48
N LEU A 16 -0.92 -1.08 3.43
CA LEU A 16 0.03 -1.62 2.46
C LEU A 16 -0.43 -1.42 1.01
N LEU A 17 -1.73 -1.55 0.73
CA LEU A 17 -2.28 -1.25 -0.59
C LEU A 17 -2.11 0.24 -0.97
N ILE A 18 -2.29 1.16 -0.03
CA ILE A 18 -2.07 2.59 -0.27
C ILE A 18 -0.58 2.88 -0.45
N CYS A 19 0.32 2.31 0.36
CA CYS A 19 1.76 2.45 0.18
C CYS A 19 2.20 1.99 -1.21
N ASN A 20 1.72 0.81 -1.63
CA ASN A 20 1.99 0.26 -2.95
C ASN A 20 1.44 1.18 -4.06
N ALA A 21 0.23 1.71 -3.88
CA ALA A 21 -0.34 2.67 -4.82
C ALA A 21 0.50 3.94 -4.95
N GLN A 22 1.05 4.45 -3.85
CA GLN A 22 1.92 5.63 -3.85
C GLN A 22 3.25 5.35 -4.55
N LEU A 23 3.88 4.20 -4.28
CA LEU A 23 5.16 3.82 -4.89
C LEU A 23 5.08 3.61 -6.42
N HIS A 24 3.92 3.14 -6.89
CA HIS A 24 3.68 2.85 -8.31
C HIS A 24 2.77 3.87 -9.00
N GLU A 25 2.48 4.99 -8.32
CA GLU A 25 1.65 6.09 -8.83
C GLU A 25 0.26 5.66 -9.35
N TYR A 26 -0.36 4.67 -8.71
CA TYR A 26 -1.72 4.25 -9.05
C TYR A 26 -2.74 5.30 -8.60
N LEU A 27 -3.48 5.84 -9.56
CA LEU A 27 -4.45 6.91 -9.33
C LEU A 27 -5.87 6.39 -9.15
N ALA A 28 -6.18 5.21 -9.69
CA ALA A 28 -7.51 4.62 -9.63
C ALA A 28 -7.59 3.43 -8.65
N LEU A 29 -8.69 3.35 -7.89
CA LEU A 29 -8.97 2.21 -6.98
C LEU A 29 -8.97 0.85 -7.69
N ARG A 30 -9.24 0.83 -8.99
CA ARG A 30 -9.18 -0.38 -9.82
C ARG A 30 -7.73 -0.84 -9.99
N GLU A 31 -6.80 0.07 -10.22
CA GLU A 31 -5.38 -0.23 -10.37
C GLU A 31 -4.81 -0.76 -9.05
N ILE A 32 -5.16 -0.11 -7.93
CA ILE A 32 -4.80 -0.54 -6.57
C ILE A 32 -5.34 -1.96 -6.28
N GLY A 33 -6.60 -2.23 -6.65
CA GLY A 33 -7.18 -3.55 -6.44
C GLY A 33 -6.55 -4.63 -7.34
N SER A 34 -6.24 -4.28 -8.59
CA SER A 34 -5.61 -5.19 -9.55
C SER A 34 -4.14 -5.48 -9.22
N SER A 35 -3.41 -4.57 -8.56
CA SER A 35 -2.00 -4.78 -8.22
C SER A 35 -1.79 -5.91 -7.21
N LEU A 36 -2.82 -6.23 -6.41
CA LEU A 36 -2.84 -7.41 -5.52
C LEU A 36 -2.68 -8.72 -6.30
N ASN A 37 -2.96 -8.74 -7.60
CA ASN A 37 -2.75 -9.94 -8.40
C ASN A 37 -1.26 -10.25 -8.61
N SER A 38 -0.34 -9.32 -8.34
CA SER A 38 1.09 -9.64 -8.26
C SER A 38 1.33 -10.61 -7.10
N THR A 39 1.98 -11.74 -7.39
CA THR A 39 2.16 -12.84 -6.42
C THR A 39 2.89 -12.39 -5.16
N GLY A 40 3.94 -11.56 -5.30
CA GLY A 40 4.68 -11.03 -4.15
C GLY A 40 3.85 -10.12 -3.23
N LEU A 41 2.99 -9.25 -3.79
CA LEU A 41 2.15 -8.36 -2.98
C LEU A 41 1.03 -9.12 -2.27
N ARG A 42 0.45 -10.12 -2.95
CA ARG A 42 -0.63 -10.95 -2.40
C ARG A 42 -0.21 -11.68 -1.13
N GLU A 43 0.97 -12.30 -1.18
CA GLU A 43 1.57 -13.03 -0.07
C GLU A 43 1.95 -12.06 1.06
N ALA A 44 2.60 -10.95 0.72
CA ALA A 44 3.03 -9.95 1.71
C ALA A 44 1.85 -9.30 2.47
N ILE A 45 0.72 -9.08 1.80
CA ILE A 45 -0.48 -8.48 2.40
C ILE A 45 -1.38 -9.55 3.07
N GLY A 46 -1.21 -10.83 2.74
CA GLY A 46 -2.06 -11.92 3.23
C GLY A 46 -3.52 -11.74 2.82
N LEU A 47 -3.77 -11.30 1.59
CA LEU A 47 -5.10 -10.99 1.07
C LEU A 47 -5.27 -11.64 -0.31
N GLU A 48 -6.15 -12.63 -0.42
CA GLU A 48 -6.33 -13.42 -1.64
C GLU A 48 -7.00 -12.67 -2.79
N SER A 49 -7.94 -11.79 -2.45
CA SER A 49 -8.68 -11.01 -3.44
C SER A 49 -9.29 -9.78 -2.80
N ILE A 50 -9.51 -8.76 -3.62
CA ILE A 50 -10.19 -7.54 -3.21
C ILE A 50 -11.02 -6.94 -4.33
N ARG A 51 -12.20 -6.45 -3.99
CA ARG A 51 -13.01 -5.60 -4.86
C ARG A 51 -12.66 -4.12 -4.60
N HIS A 52 -12.54 -3.32 -5.65
CA HIS A 52 -12.30 -1.86 -5.55
C HIS A 52 -13.32 -1.14 -4.65
N SER A 53 -14.57 -1.64 -4.59
CA SER A 53 -15.61 -1.12 -3.68
C SER A 53 -15.28 -1.33 -2.19
N GLN A 54 -14.52 -2.37 -1.83
CA GLN A 54 -14.05 -2.60 -0.46
C GLN A 54 -12.99 -1.56 -0.08
N ILE A 55 -12.08 -1.23 -0.99
CA ILE A 55 -11.07 -0.17 -0.80
C ILE A 55 -11.79 1.17 -0.60
N SER A 56 -12.72 1.53 -1.52
CA SER A 56 -13.52 2.76 -1.42
C SER A 56 -14.25 2.87 -0.08
N ARG A 57 -14.97 1.82 0.32
CA ARG A 57 -15.72 1.81 1.59
C ARG A 57 -14.79 1.96 2.78
N ARG A 58 -13.62 1.31 2.77
CA ARG A 58 -12.68 1.37 3.89
C ARG A 58 -11.99 2.72 4.00
N LEU A 59 -11.62 3.34 2.88
CA LEU A 59 -11.10 4.71 2.84
C LEU A 59 -12.09 5.71 3.44
N LYS A 60 -13.38 5.61 3.08
CA LYS A 60 -14.43 6.52 3.59
C LYS A 60 -14.61 6.47 5.11
N VAL A 61 -14.32 5.34 5.74
CA VAL A 61 -14.52 5.13 7.19
C VAL A 61 -13.19 5.08 7.95
N LEU A 62 -12.07 5.35 7.29
CA LEU A 62 -10.76 5.34 7.92
C LEU A 62 -10.65 6.58 8.82
N PRO A 63 -10.40 6.43 10.14
CA PRO A 63 -10.22 7.59 10.99
C PRO A 63 -9.05 8.45 10.50
N ILE A 64 -9.19 9.78 10.58
CA ILE A 64 -8.17 10.74 10.13
C ILE A 64 -6.80 10.43 10.76
N ARG A 65 -6.77 10.18 12.07
CA ARG A 65 -5.53 9.81 12.79
C ARG A 65 -4.83 8.58 12.19
N VAL A 66 -5.61 7.59 11.75
CA VAL A 66 -5.04 6.40 11.11
C VAL A 66 -4.44 6.79 9.76
N SER A 67 -5.16 7.56 8.93
CA SER A 67 -4.65 8.07 7.65
C SER A 67 -3.36 8.88 7.82
N GLU A 68 -3.28 9.74 8.84
CA GLU A 68 -2.08 10.51 9.19
C GLU A 68 -0.92 9.61 9.60
N MET A 69 -1.17 8.58 10.41
CA MET A 69 -0.15 7.61 10.79
C MET A 69 0.39 6.84 9.58
N LEU A 70 -0.48 6.45 8.65
CA LEU A 70 -0.08 5.78 7.42
C LEU A 70 0.79 6.68 6.55
N TYR A 71 0.36 7.93 6.36
CA TYR A 71 1.14 8.93 5.63
C TYR A 71 2.52 9.15 6.26
N LYS A 72 2.58 9.37 7.58
CA LYS A 72 3.84 9.58 8.31
C LYS A 72 4.78 8.38 8.21
N ASN A 73 4.24 7.16 8.29
CA ASN A 73 5.04 5.94 8.20
C ASN A 73 5.66 5.79 6.81
N VAL A 74 4.87 5.97 5.74
CA VAL A 74 5.38 5.96 4.36
C VAL A 74 6.43 7.04 4.16
N LEU A 75 6.18 8.26 4.62
CA LEU A 75 7.13 9.37 4.53
C LEU A 75 8.45 9.03 5.23
N HIS A 76 8.39 8.42 6.41
CA HIS A 76 9.57 7.96 7.14
C HIS A 76 10.36 6.88 6.38
N GLN A 77 9.67 5.89 5.80
CA GLN A 77 10.33 4.83 5.04
C GLN A 77 11.02 5.38 3.79
N VAL A 78 10.36 6.27 3.04
CA VAL A 78 10.95 6.94 1.87
C VAL A 78 12.14 7.80 2.27
N ALA A 79 12.02 8.57 3.35
CA ALA A 79 13.14 9.38 3.86
C ALA A 79 14.36 8.53 4.21
N ASN A 80 14.14 7.38 4.87
CA ASN A 80 15.23 6.45 5.22
C ASN A 80 15.90 5.84 3.97
N LEU A 81 15.11 5.47 2.96
CA LEU A 81 15.64 4.94 1.69
C LEU A 81 16.46 5.99 0.94
N LEU A 82 15.98 7.24 0.89
CA LEU A 82 16.73 8.35 0.28
C LEU A 82 18.02 8.64 1.04
N GLN A 83 17.97 8.65 2.37
CA GLN A 83 19.16 8.84 3.20
C GLN A 83 20.21 7.75 2.95
N TYR A 84 19.78 6.49 2.89
CA TYR A 84 20.65 5.37 2.55
C TYR A 84 21.29 5.54 1.17
N ALA A 85 20.48 5.81 0.15
CA ALA A 85 20.96 5.99 -1.22
C ALA A 85 21.97 7.14 -1.34
N LEU A 86 21.72 8.28 -0.69
CA LEU A 86 22.64 9.43 -0.69
C LEU A 86 23.95 9.12 0.05
N THR A 87 23.89 8.39 1.17
CA THR A 87 25.09 8.04 1.94
C THR A 87 25.99 7.08 1.15
N HIS A 88 25.41 6.13 0.43
CA HIS A 88 26.17 5.20 -0.41
C HIS A 88 26.65 5.83 -1.73
N TYR A 89 25.88 6.74 -2.32
CA TYR A 89 26.30 7.48 -3.52
C TYR A 89 27.51 8.39 -3.27
N VAL A 90 27.64 8.95 -2.06
CA VAL A 90 28.78 9.81 -1.68
C VAL A 90 30.05 8.98 -1.45
N ASN A 91 29.93 7.75 -0.95
CA ASN A 91 31.08 6.87 -0.71
C ASN A 91 31.70 6.31 -2.01
N ASP A 92 30.92 6.12 -3.09
CA ASP A 92 31.44 5.63 -4.38
C ASP A 92 32.21 6.71 -5.19
N ARG A 93 32.28 7.96 -4.69
CA ARG A 93 32.97 9.08 -5.36
C ARG A 93 34.26 9.54 -4.66
N GLN A 94 34.67 8.89 -3.58
CA GLN A 94 35.96 9.10 -2.91
C GLN A 94 36.93 7.99 -3.26
#